data_AF-A0A2M7F0M6-F1
#
_entry.id   AF-A0A2M7F0M6-F1
#
_cell.length_a   1.000
_cell.length_b   1.000
_cell.length_c   1.000
_cell.angle_alpha   90.00
_cell.angle_beta   90.00
_cell.angle_gamma   90.00
#
_symmetry.space_group_name_H-M   'P 1'
#
loop_
_entity.id
_entity.type
_entity.pdbx_description
1 polymer ?
#
loop_
_entity_poly.entity_id
_entity_poly.type
_entity_poly.pdbx_seq_one_letter_code
_entity_poly.pdbx_strand_id
1 'polypeptide(L)'
;MGLRAHRAISWIGRAEACGEDDDARFIFLWIAFNAAYADEREFQAVAPGERAAFVDYFGRLVALDRDQRIYKALWQRFSGPVRMLMENRYVFNPFWQYHNGIDGFEDWEDRFTTSARSFAQSFQAGDSTRVLSFVFDRLYVLRNQLVHGGATWNSGVNRAQVRDGAEILGFLMPVFIDIMMENPNENWGKPFYPVVD
;
A
#
# COMPACT_ATOMS: atom_id res chain seq x y z
N MET A 1 -6.45 -3.91 -18.86
CA MET A 1 -5.97 -2.60 -18.36
C MET A 1 -7.08 -1.55 -18.21
N GLY A 2 -7.76 -1.16 -19.30
CA GLY A 2 -8.72 -0.02 -19.30
C GLY A 2 -9.72 0.03 -18.13
N LEU A 3 -10.38 -1.08 -17.79
CA LEU A 3 -11.33 -1.11 -16.67
C LEU A 3 -10.67 -0.89 -15.29
N ARG A 4 -9.44 -1.37 -15.09
CA ARG A 4 -8.69 -1.21 -13.83
C ARG A 4 -8.31 0.24 -13.60
N ALA A 5 -7.66 0.88 -14.58
CA ALA A 5 -7.34 2.30 -14.51
C ALA A 5 -8.59 3.14 -14.33
N HIS A 6 -9.64 2.89 -15.11
CA HIS A 6 -10.86 3.67 -15.00
C HIS A 6 -11.46 3.64 -13.59
N ARG A 7 -11.54 2.45 -12.97
CA ARG A 7 -11.99 2.31 -11.58
C ARG A 7 -11.05 3.00 -10.61
N ALA A 8 -9.74 2.81 -10.75
CA ALA A 8 -8.78 3.45 -9.88
C ALA A 8 -8.86 4.99 -9.94
N ILE A 9 -8.94 5.57 -11.14
CA ILE A 9 -9.11 7.02 -11.36
C ILE A 9 -10.40 7.52 -10.69
N SER A 10 -11.50 6.79 -10.82
CA SER A 10 -12.76 7.16 -10.16
C SER A 10 -12.62 7.25 -8.65
N TRP A 11 -11.87 6.32 -8.02
CA TRP A 11 -11.66 6.32 -6.58
C TRP A 11 -10.62 7.35 -6.13
N ILE A 12 -9.59 7.62 -6.94
CA ILE A 12 -8.65 8.73 -6.72
C ILE A 12 -9.41 10.06 -6.69
N GLY A 13 -10.24 10.33 -7.69
CA GLY A 13 -11.03 11.56 -7.73
C GLY A 13 -12.00 11.68 -6.53
N ARG A 14 -12.55 10.55 -6.05
CA ARG A 14 -13.37 10.57 -4.83
C ARG A 14 -12.54 10.90 -3.59
N ALA A 15 -11.31 10.38 -3.48
CA ALA A 15 -10.42 10.70 -2.38
C ALA A 15 -10.03 12.18 -2.36
N GLU A 16 -9.75 12.78 -3.51
CA GLU A 16 -9.44 14.23 -3.62
C GLU A 16 -10.58 15.12 -3.13
N ALA A 17 -11.83 14.69 -3.31
CA ALA A 17 -13.02 15.42 -2.88
C ALA A 17 -13.32 15.33 -1.36
N CYS A 18 -12.52 14.59 -0.58
CA CYS A 18 -12.78 14.37 0.85
C CYS A 18 -12.26 15.47 1.79
N GLY A 19 -11.56 16.49 1.26
CA GLY A 19 -11.05 17.60 2.07
C GLY A 19 -10.09 17.13 3.16
N GLU A 20 -10.42 17.40 4.43
CA GLU A 20 -9.60 17.05 5.60
C GLU A 20 -9.95 15.68 6.22
N ASP A 21 -10.87 14.91 5.63
CA ASP A 21 -11.21 13.57 6.13
C ASP A 21 -10.17 12.53 5.70
N ASP A 22 -9.08 12.43 6.45
CA ASP A 22 -7.98 11.50 6.18
C ASP A 22 -8.40 10.02 6.23
N ASP A 23 -9.42 9.64 7.03
CA ASP A 23 -9.95 8.28 7.03
C ASP A 23 -10.54 7.94 5.67
N ALA A 24 -11.46 8.80 5.20
CA ALA A 24 -12.14 8.62 3.93
C ALA A 24 -11.15 8.65 2.77
N ARG A 25 -10.21 9.60 2.78
CA ARG A 25 -9.12 9.70 1.78
C ARG A 25 -8.33 8.41 1.72
N PHE A 26 -7.84 7.92 2.86
CA PHE A 26 -7.05 6.70 2.93
C PHE A 26 -7.84 5.50 2.38
N ILE A 27 -9.09 5.32 2.81
CA ILE A 27 -9.94 4.21 2.37
C ILE A 27 -10.19 4.26 0.87
N PHE A 28 -10.55 5.41 0.31
CA PHE A 28 -10.80 5.55 -1.13
C PHE A 28 -9.52 5.34 -1.96
N LEU A 29 -8.38 5.82 -1.49
CA LEU A 29 -7.09 5.56 -2.14
C LEU A 29 -6.70 4.08 -2.06
N TRP A 30 -7.02 3.39 -0.96
CA TRP A 30 -6.83 1.95 -0.87
C TRP A 30 -7.73 1.19 -1.84
N ILE A 31 -8.98 1.63 -2.02
CA ILE A 31 -9.87 1.05 -3.03
C ILE A 31 -9.32 1.30 -4.44
N ALA A 32 -8.77 2.49 -4.71
CA ALA A 32 -8.09 2.77 -5.97
C ALA A 32 -6.89 1.84 -6.20
N PHE A 33 -6.09 1.61 -5.16
CA PHE A 33 -5.00 0.64 -5.19
C PHE A 33 -5.52 -0.76 -5.53
N ASN A 34 -6.53 -1.25 -4.81
CA ASN A 34 -7.14 -2.56 -5.10
C ASN A 34 -7.67 -2.66 -6.53
N ALA A 35 -8.26 -1.59 -7.09
CA ALA A 35 -8.73 -1.58 -8.47
C ALA A 35 -7.59 -1.72 -9.49
N ALA A 36 -6.41 -1.16 -9.19
CA ALA A 36 -5.21 -1.25 -10.03
C ALA A 36 -4.48 -2.57 -9.86
N TYR A 37 -4.34 -3.03 -8.61
CA TYR A 37 -3.55 -4.17 -8.17
C TYR A 37 -4.27 -5.52 -8.28
N ALA A 38 -5.47 -5.66 -7.70
CA ALA A 38 -6.07 -6.96 -7.37
C ALA A 38 -6.28 -7.84 -8.60
N ASP A 39 -5.76 -9.07 -8.60
CA ASP A 39 -5.83 -10.02 -9.73
C ASP A 39 -6.87 -11.12 -9.50
N GLU A 40 -7.49 -11.63 -10.56
CA GLU A 40 -8.52 -12.69 -10.49
C GLU A 40 -8.02 -13.96 -9.78
N ARG A 41 -6.70 -14.17 -9.76
CA ARG A 41 -6.02 -15.29 -9.09
C ARG A 41 -6.25 -15.30 -7.56
N GLU A 42 -6.64 -14.17 -6.98
CA GLU A 42 -7.01 -14.07 -5.56
C GLU A 42 -8.34 -14.76 -5.22
N PHE A 43 -9.21 -15.08 -6.20
CA PHE A 43 -10.44 -15.88 -5.95
C PHE A 43 -10.15 -17.32 -5.55
N GLN A 44 -8.98 -17.85 -5.94
CA GLN A 44 -8.68 -19.28 -5.86
C GLN A 44 -7.67 -19.63 -4.76
N ALA A 45 -7.03 -18.64 -4.13
CA ALA A 45 -6.00 -18.86 -3.13
C ALA A 45 -6.53 -18.61 -1.71
N VAL A 46 -6.60 -19.68 -0.91
CA VAL A 46 -6.63 -19.59 0.56
C VAL A 46 -5.24 -19.07 0.98
N ALA A 47 -5.14 -17.81 1.40
CA ALA A 47 -3.89 -17.07 1.62
C ALA A 47 -2.79 -17.90 2.32
N PRO A 48 -1.58 -17.97 1.75
CA PRO A 48 -0.55 -16.95 2.04
C PRO A 48 0.27 -16.58 0.78
N GLY A 49 0.17 -15.32 0.33
CA GLY A 49 0.93 -14.86 -0.85
C GLY A 49 0.93 -13.35 -1.10
N GLU A 50 0.25 -12.54 -0.28
CA GLU A 50 0.09 -11.09 -0.51
C GLU A 50 1.43 -10.36 -0.65
N ARG A 51 2.45 -10.76 0.12
CA ARG A 51 3.81 -10.20 -0.01
C ARG A 51 4.48 -10.53 -1.34
N ALA A 52 4.31 -11.75 -1.85
CA ALA A 52 4.85 -12.13 -3.15
C ALA A 52 4.11 -11.40 -4.28
N ALA A 53 2.78 -11.26 -4.16
CA ALA A 53 1.97 -10.53 -5.11
C ALA A 53 2.31 -9.02 -5.12
N PHE A 54 2.60 -8.39 -3.97
CA PHE A 54 3.14 -7.03 -3.92
C PHE A 54 4.47 -6.90 -4.66
N VAL A 55 5.42 -7.82 -4.42
CA VAL A 55 6.73 -7.79 -5.08
C VAL A 55 6.58 -7.87 -6.61
N ASP A 56 5.74 -8.77 -7.11
CA ASP A 56 5.51 -8.92 -8.56
C ASP A 56 4.88 -7.66 -9.16
N TYR A 57 3.85 -7.10 -8.52
CA TYR A 57 3.17 -5.90 -9.00
C TYR A 57 4.09 -4.68 -9.00
N PHE A 58 4.78 -4.41 -7.88
CA PHE A 58 5.70 -3.28 -7.78
C PHE A 58 6.93 -3.47 -8.66
N GLY A 59 7.42 -4.71 -8.81
CA GLY A 59 8.50 -5.05 -9.73
C GLY A 59 8.15 -4.68 -11.17
N ARG A 60 6.92 -4.98 -11.61
CA ARG A 60 6.44 -4.58 -12.94
C ARG A 60 6.34 -3.06 -13.09
N LEU A 61 5.75 -2.36 -12.11
CA LEU A 61 5.64 -0.90 -12.14
C LEU A 61 7.01 -0.22 -12.24
N VAL A 62 7.94 -0.62 -11.38
CA VAL A 62 9.30 -0.04 -11.33
C VAL A 62 10.07 -0.35 -12.61
N ALA A 63 9.91 -1.54 -13.20
CA ALA A 63 10.56 -1.88 -14.47
C ALA A 63 10.08 -1.02 -15.66
N LEU A 64 8.83 -0.54 -15.60
CA LEU A 64 8.22 0.29 -16.64
C LEU A 64 8.35 1.80 -16.38
N ASP A 65 8.74 2.20 -15.17
CA ASP A 65 8.91 3.60 -14.75
C ASP A 65 10.24 4.20 -15.24
N ARG A 66 10.34 4.44 -16.55
CA ARG A 66 11.56 4.94 -17.20
C ARG A 66 12.09 6.25 -16.61
N ASP A 67 11.18 7.12 -16.16
CA ASP A 67 11.52 8.42 -15.59
C ASP A 67 11.80 8.37 -14.09
N GLN A 68 11.78 7.17 -13.48
CA GLN A 68 12.03 6.95 -12.06
C GLN A 68 11.14 7.81 -11.16
N ARG A 69 9.87 8.03 -11.56
CA ARG A 69 8.87 8.81 -10.81
C ARG A 69 8.63 8.22 -9.42
N ILE A 70 8.54 6.89 -9.32
CA ILE A 70 8.37 6.17 -8.06
C ILE A 70 9.57 6.40 -7.14
N TYR A 71 10.78 6.24 -7.66
CA TYR A 71 12.00 6.48 -6.90
C TYR A 71 12.08 7.93 -6.42
N LYS A 72 11.83 8.90 -7.30
CA LYS A 72 11.81 10.33 -6.94
C LYS A 72 10.77 10.61 -5.85
N ALA A 73 9.59 10.02 -5.92
CA ALA A 73 8.57 10.13 -4.87
C ALA A 73 9.10 9.66 -3.51
N LEU A 74 9.63 8.45 -3.47
CA LEU A 74 10.08 7.80 -2.24
C LEU A 74 11.30 8.50 -1.62
N TRP A 75 12.26 8.97 -2.43
CA TRP A 75 13.50 9.58 -1.93
C TRP A 75 13.42 11.10 -1.73
N GLN A 76 12.72 11.82 -2.61
CA GLN A 76 12.71 13.29 -2.57
C GLN A 76 11.50 13.85 -1.81
N ARG A 77 10.34 13.18 -1.87
CA ARG A 77 9.09 13.69 -1.26
C ARG A 77 8.78 13.04 0.07
N PHE A 78 8.95 11.72 0.18
CA PHE A 78 8.43 10.95 1.32
C PHE A 78 9.48 10.27 2.19
N SER A 79 10.78 10.57 2.00
CA SER A 79 11.87 9.89 2.73
C SER A 79 11.71 9.91 4.25
N GLY A 80 11.20 11.01 4.83
CA GLY A 80 10.83 11.11 6.24
C GLY A 80 9.60 10.25 6.59
N PRO A 81 8.42 10.53 6.00
CA PRO A 81 7.20 9.76 6.25
C PRO A 81 7.36 8.23 6.11
N VAL A 82 8.04 7.74 5.08
CA VAL A 82 8.25 6.28 4.91
C VAL A 82 9.13 5.69 6.02
N ARG A 83 10.11 6.44 6.54
CA ARG A 83 10.94 6.01 7.67
C ARG A 83 10.13 5.99 8.97
N MET A 84 9.35 7.05 9.23
CA MET A 84 8.46 7.11 10.39
C MET A 84 7.44 5.96 10.40
N LEU A 85 6.94 5.57 9.22
CA LEU A 85 6.04 4.43 9.08
C LEU A 85 6.71 3.10 9.50
N MET A 86 8.01 2.94 9.24
CA MET A 86 8.75 1.74 9.67
C MET A 86 9.06 1.72 11.17
N GLU A 87 9.08 2.88 11.81
CA GLU A 87 9.28 3.04 13.26
C GLU A 87 7.96 3.00 14.06
N ASN A 88 6.82 2.88 13.37
CA ASN A 88 5.52 2.78 14.00
C ASN A 88 5.05 1.32 14.20
N ARG A 89 5.13 0.84 15.44
CA ARG A 89 4.64 -0.50 15.83
C ARG A 89 3.14 -0.72 15.61
N TYR A 90 2.33 0.34 15.63
CA TYR A 90 0.86 0.22 15.46
C TYR A 90 0.43 -0.12 14.04
N VAL A 91 1.33 -0.05 13.06
CA VAL A 91 1.10 -0.56 11.69
C VAL A 91 1.91 -1.81 11.39
N PHE A 92 2.40 -2.50 12.43
CA PHE A 92 3.16 -3.73 12.29
C PHE A 92 2.31 -4.94 12.71
N ASN A 93 2.05 -5.87 11.79
CA ASN A 93 1.12 -6.98 12.06
C ASN A 93 1.56 -7.86 13.26
N PRO A 94 2.83 -8.28 13.39
CA PRO A 94 3.28 -9.08 14.53
C PRO A 94 3.02 -8.45 15.91
N PHE A 95 3.07 -7.11 16.02
CA PHE A 95 2.72 -6.41 17.26
C PHE A 95 1.27 -6.71 17.66
N TRP A 96 0.33 -6.65 16.72
CA TRP A 96 -1.08 -6.95 16.99
C TRP A 96 -1.33 -8.44 17.21
N GLN A 97 -0.61 -9.32 16.51
CA GLN A 97 -0.73 -10.76 16.72
C GLN A 97 -0.32 -11.15 18.15
N TYR A 98 0.79 -10.59 18.65
CA TYR A 98 1.20 -10.74 20.05
C TYR A 98 0.13 -10.22 21.03
N HIS A 99 -0.33 -8.98 20.85
CA HIS A 99 -1.31 -8.38 21.76
C HIS A 99 -2.70 -9.03 21.72
N ASN A 100 -3.04 -9.73 20.65
CA ASN A 100 -4.27 -10.53 20.54
C ASN A 100 -4.09 -11.96 21.07
N GLY A 101 -2.94 -12.31 21.64
CA GLY A 101 -2.69 -13.63 22.22
C GLY A 101 -2.53 -14.75 21.19
N ILE A 102 -2.08 -14.42 19.97
CA ILE A 102 -1.73 -15.43 18.97
C ILE A 102 -0.32 -15.95 19.27
N ASP A 103 -0.19 -17.25 19.47
CA ASP A 103 1.10 -17.91 19.74
C ASP A 103 2.13 -17.70 18.62
N GLY A 104 3.42 -17.62 18.97
CA GLY A 104 4.53 -17.53 18.02
C GLY A 104 4.91 -16.11 17.56
N PHE A 105 4.45 -15.10 18.31
CA PHE A 105 4.71 -13.68 18.07
C PHE A 105 5.36 -12.97 19.27
N GLU A 106 5.89 -13.72 20.24
CA GLU A 106 6.62 -13.20 21.40
C GLU A 106 7.90 -12.45 20.99
N ASP A 107 8.46 -12.78 19.83
CA ASP A 107 9.63 -12.16 19.21
C ASP A 107 9.30 -10.96 18.32
N TRP A 108 8.10 -10.35 18.44
CA TRP A 108 7.68 -9.28 17.54
C TRP A 108 8.62 -8.07 17.56
N GLU A 109 9.25 -7.75 18.69
CA GLU A 109 10.21 -6.63 18.81
C GLU A 109 11.47 -6.87 17.96
N ASP A 110 11.98 -8.10 17.96
CA ASP A 110 13.13 -8.50 17.13
C ASP A 110 12.76 -8.49 15.64
N ARG A 111 11.56 -8.98 15.31
CA ARG A 111 11.02 -8.92 13.93
C ARG A 111 10.82 -7.47 13.48
N PHE A 112 10.38 -6.59 14.36
CA PHE A 112 10.18 -5.17 14.08
C PHE A 112 11.50 -4.49 13.77
N THR A 113 12.50 -4.68 14.63
CA THR A 113 13.87 -4.14 14.45
C THR A 113 14.52 -4.67 13.18
N THR A 114 14.38 -5.98 12.91
CA THR A 114 14.88 -6.60 11.68
C THR A 114 14.20 -6.03 10.44
N SER A 115 12.88 -5.88 10.48
CA SER A 115 12.12 -5.29 9.37
C SER A 115 12.53 -3.85 9.07
N ALA A 116 12.73 -3.02 10.09
CA ALA A 116 13.19 -1.64 9.93
C ALA A 116 14.61 -1.58 9.33
N ARG A 117 15.50 -2.49 9.76
CA ARG A 117 16.86 -2.60 9.21
C ARG A 117 16.85 -3.03 7.74
N SER A 118 16.06 -4.03 7.37
CA SER A 118 15.92 -4.49 5.99
C SER A 118 15.33 -3.40 5.08
N PHE A 119 14.36 -2.62 5.59
CA PHE A 119 13.87 -1.45 4.90
C PHE A 119 14.99 -0.43 4.66
N ALA A 120 15.75 -0.07 5.70
CA ALA A 120 16.83 0.91 5.58
C ALA A 120 17.89 0.47 4.56
N GLN A 121 18.24 -0.81 4.53
CA GLN A 121 19.16 -1.36 3.52
C GLN A 121 18.58 -1.26 2.09
N SER A 122 17.30 -1.61 1.91
CA SER A 122 16.63 -1.50 0.60
C SER A 122 16.55 -0.04 0.13
N PHE A 123 16.28 0.88 1.07
CA PHE A 123 16.23 2.32 0.82
C PHE A 123 17.61 2.92 0.53
N GLN A 124 18.69 2.37 1.10
CA GLN A 124 20.05 2.78 0.74
C GLN A 124 20.46 2.25 -0.64
N ALA A 125 20.03 1.03 -0.98
CA ALA A 125 20.34 0.38 -2.25
C ALA A 125 19.54 0.93 -3.45
N GLY A 126 18.55 1.80 -3.23
CA GLY A 126 17.68 2.32 -4.30
C GLY A 126 16.62 1.32 -4.76
N ASP A 127 16.39 0.24 -4.02
CA ASP A 127 15.46 -0.83 -4.39
C ASP A 127 14.01 -0.40 -4.13
N SER A 128 13.45 0.32 -5.11
CA SER A 128 12.10 0.87 -5.03
C SER A 128 11.03 -0.21 -4.87
N THR A 129 11.21 -1.39 -5.48
CA THR A 129 10.27 -2.52 -5.37
C THR A 129 10.17 -3.02 -3.93
N ARG A 130 11.31 -3.26 -3.27
CA ARG A 130 11.32 -3.69 -1.88
C ARG A 130 10.84 -2.60 -0.94
N VAL A 131 11.23 -1.35 -1.18
CA VAL A 131 10.76 -0.20 -0.39
C VAL A 131 9.23 -0.09 -0.46
N LEU A 132 8.63 -0.17 -1.66
CA LEU A 132 7.18 -0.18 -1.82
C LEU A 132 6.53 -1.37 -1.10
N SER A 133 7.13 -2.56 -1.19
CA SER A 133 6.62 -3.75 -0.51
C SER A 133 6.56 -3.57 1.02
N PHE A 134 7.57 -2.96 1.63
CA PHE A 134 7.55 -2.62 3.06
C PHE A 134 6.49 -1.57 3.40
N VAL A 135 6.40 -0.50 2.60
CA VAL A 135 5.40 0.56 2.81
C VAL A 135 4.00 -0.02 2.75
N PHE A 136 3.67 -0.78 1.71
CA PHE A 136 2.34 -1.35 1.54
C PHE A 136 2.01 -2.46 2.54
N ASP A 137 2.99 -3.21 3.06
CA ASP A 137 2.80 -4.13 4.19
C ASP A 137 2.33 -3.38 5.46
N ARG A 138 2.88 -2.19 5.74
CA ARG A 138 2.42 -1.34 6.85
C ARG A 138 1.05 -0.71 6.59
N LEU A 139 0.83 -0.20 5.37
CA LEU A 139 -0.45 0.39 5.00
C LEU A 139 -1.59 -0.65 4.97
N TYR A 140 -1.28 -1.92 4.68
CA TYR A 140 -2.26 -3.01 4.74
C TYR A 140 -2.79 -3.23 6.16
N VAL A 141 -1.92 -3.20 7.17
CA VAL A 141 -2.33 -3.27 8.58
C VAL A 141 -3.24 -2.10 8.94
N LEU A 142 -2.85 -0.89 8.53
CA LEU A 142 -3.65 0.32 8.72
C LEU A 142 -5.02 0.21 8.07
N ARG A 143 -5.08 -0.28 6.83
CA ARG A 143 -6.34 -0.56 6.14
C ARG A 143 -7.21 -1.55 6.91
N ASN A 144 -6.62 -2.61 7.46
CA ASN A 144 -7.39 -3.59 8.21
C ASN A 144 -8.00 -2.99 9.49
N GLN A 145 -7.26 -2.11 10.18
CA GLN A 145 -7.80 -1.37 11.32
C GLN A 145 -9.03 -0.55 10.94
N LEU A 146 -8.98 0.18 9.82
CA LEU A 146 -10.09 1.04 9.39
C LEU A 146 -11.28 0.23 8.83
N VAL A 147 -11.03 -0.65 7.86
CA VAL A 147 -12.09 -1.35 7.10
C VAL A 147 -12.81 -2.41 7.93
N HIS A 148 -12.13 -3.05 8.89
CA HIS A 148 -12.76 -4.02 9.78
C HIS A 148 -13.32 -3.41 11.07
N GLY A 149 -13.34 -2.07 11.19
CA GLY A 149 -13.89 -1.38 12.36
C GLY A 149 -13.03 -1.48 13.62
N GLY A 150 -11.75 -1.83 13.48
CA GLY A 150 -10.76 -1.86 14.56
C GLY A 150 -10.25 -0.47 14.98
N ALA A 151 -10.74 0.60 14.35
CA ALA A 151 -10.45 1.98 14.69
C ALA A 151 -11.73 2.84 14.61
N THR A 152 -11.80 3.87 15.46
CA THR A 152 -12.91 4.84 15.46
C THR A 152 -12.61 5.99 14.50
N TRP A 153 -13.57 6.30 13.62
CA TRP A 153 -13.51 7.44 12.70
C TRP A 153 -13.23 8.74 13.44
N ASN A 154 -12.30 9.54 12.91
CA ASN A 154 -11.91 10.84 13.45
C ASN A 154 -11.57 10.85 14.96
N SER A 155 -11.03 9.75 15.47
CA SER A 155 -10.56 9.66 16.86
C SER A 155 -9.29 10.48 17.09
N GLY A 156 -8.87 10.69 18.34
CA GLY A 156 -7.63 11.42 18.65
C GLY A 156 -6.35 10.58 18.60
N VAL A 157 -6.46 9.25 18.67
CA VAL A 157 -5.33 8.32 18.83
C VAL A 157 -4.94 7.74 17.47
N ASN A 158 -3.64 7.62 17.20
CA ASN A 158 -3.11 6.98 15.98
C ASN A 158 -3.61 7.59 14.66
N ARG A 159 -3.82 8.91 14.62
CA ARG A 159 -4.25 9.62 13.39
C ARG A 159 -3.12 9.99 12.45
N ALA A 160 -1.93 10.23 12.99
CA ALA A 160 -0.77 10.60 12.19
C ALA A 160 -0.50 9.56 11.09
N GLN A 161 -0.57 8.26 11.41
CA GLN A 161 -0.40 7.19 10.43
C GLN A 161 -1.49 7.17 9.34
N VAL A 162 -2.73 7.57 9.65
CA VAL A 162 -3.84 7.64 8.67
C VAL A 162 -3.57 8.77 7.69
N ARG A 163 -3.26 9.97 8.20
CA ARG A 163 -2.90 11.12 7.38
C ARG A 163 -1.67 10.84 6.52
N ASP A 164 -0.58 10.37 7.13
CA ASP A 164 0.66 10.11 6.42
C ASP A 164 0.47 8.98 5.37
N GLY A 165 -0.33 7.96 5.69
CA GLY A 165 -0.73 6.92 4.74
C GLY A 165 -1.57 7.46 3.58
N ALA A 166 -2.51 8.36 3.85
CA ALA A 166 -3.33 9.01 2.83
C ALA A 166 -2.49 9.90 1.92
N GLU A 167 -1.50 10.62 2.46
CA GLU A 167 -0.56 11.42 1.67
C GLU A 167 0.32 10.56 0.77
N ILE A 168 0.88 9.47 1.31
CA ILE A 168 1.72 8.52 0.54
C ILE A 168 0.92 7.93 -0.62
N LEU A 169 -0.28 7.39 -0.34
CA LEU A 169 -1.13 6.81 -1.38
C LEU A 169 -1.63 7.87 -2.36
N GLY A 170 -2.00 9.07 -1.88
CA GLY A 170 -2.50 10.15 -2.71
C GLY A 170 -1.51 10.61 -3.77
N PHE A 171 -0.21 10.49 -3.49
CA PHE A 171 0.83 10.76 -4.46
C PHE A 171 1.19 9.56 -5.33
N LEU A 172 1.35 8.37 -4.74
CA LEU A 172 1.79 7.18 -5.48
C LEU A 172 0.72 6.65 -6.44
N MET A 173 -0.56 6.77 -6.09
CA MET A 173 -1.63 6.21 -6.90
C MET A 173 -1.71 6.83 -8.30
N PRO A 174 -1.70 8.16 -8.47
CA PRO A 174 -1.59 8.77 -9.80
C PRO A 174 -0.38 8.28 -10.59
N VAL A 175 0.80 8.20 -9.96
CA VAL A 175 2.02 7.71 -10.61
C VAL A 175 1.87 6.26 -11.10
N PHE A 176 1.28 5.38 -10.29
CA PHE A 176 1.05 4.00 -10.69
C PHE A 176 0.09 3.90 -11.87
N ILE A 177 -1.00 4.68 -11.85
CA ILE A 177 -1.99 4.69 -12.92
C ILE A 177 -1.40 5.24 -14.22
N ASP A 178 -0.61 6.31 -14.16
CA ASP A 178 0.08 6.86 -15.33
C ASP A 178 1.00 5.82 -15.98
N ILE A 179 1.84 5.14 -15.18
CA ILE A 179 2.70 4.05 -15.68
C ILE A 179 1.88 2.96 -16.34
N MET A 180 0.77 2.54 -15.72
CA MET A 180 -0.09 1.50 -16.30
C MET A 180 -0.75 1.97 -17.60
N MET A 181 -1.15 3.25 -17.70
CA MET A 181 -1.80 3.83 -18.89
C MET A 181 -0.81 4.04 -20.04
N GLU A 182 0.44 4.37 -19.75
CA GLU A 182 1.54 4.44 -20.72
C GLU A 182 1.92 3.07 -21.27
N ASN A 183 1.61 2.00 -20.53
CA ASN A 183 1.95 0.61 -20.88
C ASN A 183 0.68 -0.27 -20.98
N PRO A 184 -0.27 0.04 -21.89
CA PRO A 184 -1.58 -0.62 -21.91
C PRO A 184 -1.54 -2.07 -22.38
N ASN A 185 -0.49 -2.47 -23.11
CA ASN A 185 -0.29 -3.81 -23.66
C ASN A 185 0.35 -4.78 -22.65
N GLU A 186 0.79 -4.28 -21.50
CA GLU A 186 1.34 -5.13 -20.44
C GLU A 186 0.24 -5.95 -19.76
N ASN A 187 0.62 -7.12 -19.24
CA ASN A 187 -0.33 -7.99 -18.56
C ASN A 187 -0.59 -7.52 -17.13
N TRP A 188 -1.49 -6.54 -16.98
CA TRP A 188 -1.94 -6.03 -15.67
C TRP A 188 -2.94 -6.96 -14.95
N GLY A 189 -3.14 -8.20 -15.40
CA GLY A 189 -4.13 -9.12 -14.84
C GLY A 189 -5.58 -8.76 -15.22
N LYS A 190 -6.51 -9.68 -14.97
CA LYS A 190 -7.94 -9.44 -15.25
C LYS A 190 -8.61 -8.71 -14.09
N PRO A 191 -9.52 -7.76 -14.33
CA PRO A 191 -10.25 -7.11 -13.25
C PRO A 191 -10.94 -8.14 -12.36
N PHE A 192 -10.83 -7.99 -11.03
CA PHE A 192 -11.39 -8.91 -10.06
C PHE A 192 -12.90 -9.16 -10.29
N TYR A 193 -13.68 -8.10 -10.45
CA TYR A 193 -15.10 -8.20 -10.85
C TYR A 193 -15.28 -7.62 -12.26
N PRO A 194 -15.35 -8.44 -13.33
CA PRO A 194 -15.61 -7.94 -14.68
C PRO A 194 -17.03 -7.38 -14.81
N VAL A 195 -17.27 -6.57 -15.85
CA VAL A 195 -18.64 -6.17 -16.23
C VAL A 195 -19.30 -7.39 -16.86
N VAL A 196 -20.51 -7.72 -16.41
CA VAL A 196 -21.35 -8.80 -16.94
C VAL A 196 -22.71 -8.16 -17.27
N ASP A 197 -23.27 -8.52 -18.42
CA ASP A 197 -24.59 -8.08 -18.87
C ASP A 197 -25.72 -8.98 -18.33
#